data_AF-A0A7V6C0K8-F1
#
_entry.id   AF-A0A7V6C0K8-F1
#
_cell.length_a   1.000
_cell.length_b   1.000
_cell.length_c   1.000
_cell.angle_alpha   90.00
_cell.angle_beta   90.00
_cell.angle_gamma   90.00
#
_symmetry.space_group_name_H-M   'P 1'
#
loop_
_entity.id
_entity.type
_entity.pdbx_description
1 polymer ?
#
loop_
_entity_poly.entity_id
_entity_poly.type
_entity_poly.pdbx_seq_one_letter_code
_entity_poly.pdbx_strand_id
1 'polypeptide(L)'
;PQHVDFYILTAGQKVDVDVKIDFVGIPLGVRNGGMADVQRREVRVNILPRLIPGTIEVDVTHLDINDSMHMSDIINLLPEEAEVLEELERTIIAIVPPRVETEVTEEDTGLAEPEVIGAKADDDGDDSE
;
A
#
# COMPACT_ATOMS: atom_id res chain seq x y z
N PRO A 1 5.24 26.14 -13.99
CA PRO A 1 5.73 26.37 -12.61
C PRO A 1 5.60 27.86 -12.22
N GLN A 2 4.78 28.18 -11.21
CA GLN A 2 4.47 29.57 -10.85
C GLN A 2 5.22 30.07 -9.58
N HIS A 3 6.07 29.23 -8.99
CA HIS A 3 6.94 29.58 -7.87
C HIS A 3 8.14 28.62 -7.83
N VAL A 4 9.32 29.13 -7.52
CA VAL A 4 10.53 28.33 -7.29
C VAL A 4 11.28 28.98 -6.14
N ASP A 5 11.49 28.22 -5.07
CA ASP A 5 12.27 28.63 -3.91
C ASP A 5 13.69 28.09 -4.01
N PHE A 6 14.66 28.91 -3.62
CA PHE A 6 16.07 28.53 -3.55
C PHE A 6 16.48 28.38 -2.09
N TYR A 7 17.01 27.21 -1.73
CA TYR A 7 17.62 26.95 -0.44
C TYR A 7 19.12 27.19 -0.51
N ILE A 8 19.67 27.99 0.40
CA ILE A 8 21.13 28.17 0.54
C ILE A 8 21.65 27.00 1.37
N LEU A 9 22.45 26.15 0.74
CA LEU A 9 23.09 25.02 1.40
C LEU A 9 24.40 25.48 2.04
N THR A 10 24.51 25.32 3.36
CA THR A 10 25.78 25.52 4.07
C THR A 10 26.60 24.23 3.99
N ALA A 11 27.86 24.33 3.62
CA ALA A 11 28.75 23.17 3.55
C ALA A 11 28.83 22.47 4.92
N GLY A 12 28.55 21.16 4.94
CA GLY A 12 28.56 20.34 6.15
C GLY A 12 27.22 20.22 6.88
N GLN A 13 26.17 20.92 6.43
CA GLN A 13 24.83 20.72 6.99
C GLN A 13 24.12 19.59 6.24
N LYS A 14 23.57 18.62 6.97
CA LYS A 14 22.67 17.61 6.42
C LYS A 14 21.31 18.25 6.11
N VAL A 15 20.69 17.77 5.04
CA VAL A 15 19.39 18.24 4.59
C VAL A 15 18.42 17.08 4.44
N ASP A 16 17.15 17.37 4.69
CA ASP A 16 16.07 16.42 4.50
C ASP A 16 15.65 16.46 3.04
N VAL A 17 15.81 15.34 2.34
CA VAL A 17 15.50 15.21 0.92
C VAL A 17 14.70 13.94 0.69
N ASP A 18 13.68 14.07 -0.16
CA ASP A 18 12.90 12.94 -0.63
C ASP A 18 13.62 12.35 -1.86
N VAL A 19 14.10 11.12 -1.73
CA VAL A 19 14.85 10.39 -2.78
C VAL A 19 13.92 9.38 -3.43
N LYS A 20 13.94 9.32 -4.76
CA LYS A 20 13.08 8.42 -5.54
C LYS A 20 13.57 6.98 -5.52
N ILE A 21 12.62 6.06 -5.53
CA ILE A 21 12.84 4.61 -5.59
C ILE A 21 12.28 4.11 -6.92
N ASP A 22 13.16 3.56 -7.76
CA ASP A 22 12.79 2.90 -9.00
C ASP A 22 12.89 1.38 -8.83
N PHE A 23 11.77 0.69 -9.08
CA PHE A 23 11.70 -0.76 -9.01
C PHE A 23 12.13 -1.36 -10.35
N VAL A 24 13.21 -2.14 -10.33
CA VAL A 24 13.79 -2.76 -11.52
C VAL A 24 13.31 -4.20 -11.64
N GLY A 25 12.83 -4.55 -12.83
CA GLY A 25 12.37 -5.90 -13.16
C GLY A 25 10.88 -6.15 -12.91
N ILE A 26 10.46 -7.39 -13.18
CA ILE A 26 9.05 -7.82 -13.03
C ILE A 26 9.02 -8.89 -11.92
N PRO A 27 8.28 -8.67 -10.82
CA PRO A 27 8.16 -9.64 -9.73
C PRO A 27 7.60 -10.98 -10.21
N LEU A 28 8.13 -12.09 -9.67
CA LEU A 28 7.60 -13.42 -9.91
C LEU A 28 6.12 -13.51 -9.53
N GLY A 29 5.73 -12.92 -8.39
CA GLY A 29 4.34 -12.93 -7.96
C GLY A 29 3.41 -12.20 -8.92
N VAL A 30 3.88 -11.15 -9.61
CA VAL A 30 3.11 -10.48 -10.69
C VAL A 30 2.98 -11.38 -11.92
N ARG A 31 4.04 -12.11 -12.28
CA ARG A 31 3.97 -13.12 -13.36
C ARG A 31 3.01 -14.27 -13.03
N ASN A 32 2.87 -14.59 -11.76
CA ASN A 32 1.95 -15.61 -11.25
C ASN A 32 0.50 -15.11 -11.10
N GLY A 33 0.21 -13.88 -11.54
CA GLY A 33 -1.14 -13.29 -11.52
C GLY A 33 -1.41 -12.37 -10.32
N GLY A 34 -0.44 -12.13 -9.45
CA GLY A 34 -0.52 -11.13 -8.37
C GLY A 34 -0.43 -9.69 -8.89
N MET A 35 -0.64 -8.74 -7.97
CA MET A 35 -0.53 -7.31 -8.22
C MET A 35 0.54 -6.69 -7.31
N ALA A 36 1.45 -5.93 -7.89
CA ALA A 36 2.42 -5.15 -7.12
C ALA A 36 1.75 -3.92 -6.53
N ASP A 37 1.65 -3.88 -5.21
CA ASP A 37 1.12 -2.77 -4.44
C ASP A 37 2.28 -1.93 -3.88
N VAL A 38 2.49 -0.76 -4.48
CA VAL A 38 3.56 0.16 -4.12
C VAL A 38 3.01 1.22 -3.16
N GLN A 39 3.35 1.09 -1.89
CA GLN A 39 2.93 1.99 -0.82
C GLN A 39 3.78 3.27 -0.78
N ARG A 40 5.07 3.17 -1.14
CA ARG A 40 6.02 4.29 -1.20
C ARG A 40 6.87 4.24 -2.47
N ARG A 41 7.04 5.40 -3.11
CA ARG A 41 7.92 5.59 -4.28
C ARG A 41 9.11 6.50 -3.99
N GLU A 42 9.14 7.05 -2.78
CA GLU A 42 10.13 8.01 -2.34
C GLU A 42 10.42 7.71 -0.86
N VAL A 43 11.66 7.94 -0.44
CA VAL A 43 12.10 7.84 0.96
C VAL A 43 12.65 9.18 1.40
N ARG A 44 12.22 9.62 2.58
CA ARG A 44 12.81 10.80 3.22
C ARG A 44 14.09 10.43 3.96
N VAL A 45 15.22 11.02 3.54
CA VAL A 45 16.53 10.82 4.15
C VAL A 45 17.16 12.14 4.56
N ASN A 46 17.92 12.11 5.66
CA ASN A 46 18.78 13.20 6.10
C ASN A 46 20.21 12.88 5.67
N ILE A 47 20.71 13.60 4.67
CA ILE A 47 22.01 13.34 4.05
C ILE A 47 22.73 14.65 3.68
N LEU A 48 24.05 14.59 3.53
CA LEU A 48 24.81 15.70 2.97
C LEU A 48 24.42 15.94 1.51
N PRO A 49 24.25 17.21 1.07
CA PRO A 49 23.86 17.52 -0.31
C PRO A 49 24.78 16.96 -1.39
N ARG A 50 26.06 16.73 -1.07
CA ARG A 50 27.06 16.16 -1.99
C ARG A 50 26.87 14.67 -2.26
N LEU A 51 26.14 13.98 -1.40
CA LEU A 51 25.97 12.52 -1.42
C LEU A 51 24.55 12.11 -1.80
N ILE A 52 23.65 13.05 -2.08
CA ILE A 52 22.25 12.76 -2.46
C ILE A 52 22.27 11.90 -3.74
N PRO A 53 21.79 10.64 -3.68
CA PRO A 53 21.60 9.84 -4.88
C PRO A 53 20.39 10.37 -5.66
N GLY A 54 20.44 10.30 -6.99
CA GLY A 54 19.34 10.74 -7.83
C GLY A 54 18.13 9.80 -7.72
N THR A 55 18.38 8.50 -7.82
CA THR A 55 17.39 7.43 -7.76
C THR A 55 18.02 6.21 -7.10
N ILE A 56 17.22 5.48 -6.32
CA ILE A 56 17.60 4.18 -5.75
C ILE A 56 16.94 3.09 -6.59
N GLU A 57 17.75 2.24 -7.21
CA GLU A 57 17.25 1.09 -7.96
C GLU A 57 17.07 -0.10 -7.02
N VAL A 58 15.86 -0.65 -6.98
CA VAL A 58 15.51 -1.81 -6.13
C VAL A 58 15.03 -2.95 -7.01
N ASP A 59 15.74 -4.07 -6.97
CA ASP A 59 15.34 -5.28 -7.70
C ASP A 59 14.15 -5.96 -7.02
N VAL A 60 13.04 -6.06 -7.76
CA VAL A 60 11.79 -6.69 -7.30
C VAL A 60 11.54 -8.04 -7.95
N THR A 61 12.45 -8.53 -8.80
CA THR A 61 12.25 -9.75 -9.58
C THR A 61 12.02 -10.98 -8.71
N HIS A 62 12.66 -11.04 -7.54
CA HIS A 62 12.61 -12.18 -6.63
C HIS A 62 11.34 -12.28 -5.78
N LEU A 63 10.48 -11.26 -5.76
CA LEU A 63 9.30 -11.22 -4.89
C LEU A 63 8.17 -12.11 -5.41
N ASP A 64 7.65 -12.99 -4.56
CA ASP A 64 6.49 -13.84 -4.83
C ASP A 64 5.21 -13.29 -4.19
N ILE A 65 4.08 -13.95 -4.41
CA ILE A 65 2.78 -13.55 -3.87
C ILE A 65 2.81 -13.64 -2.33
N ASN A 66 2.35 -12.57 -1.67
CA ASN A 66 2.41 -12.31 -0.22
C ASN A 66 3.78 -11.89 0.32
N ASP A 67 4.80 -11.70 -0.53
CA ASP A 67 6.05 -11.10 -0.10
C ASP A 67 5.95 -9.58 -0.04
N SER A 68 6.71 -8.99 0.89
CA SER A 68 6.83 -7.54 1.08
C SER A 68 8.28 -7.13 1.33
N MET A 69 8.64 -5.94 0.85
CA MET A 69 9.91 -5.30 1.19
C MET A 69 9.70 -4.14 2.14
N HIS A 70 10.65 -4.00 3.06
CA HIS A 70 10.62 -3.00 4.13
C HIS A 70 11.69 -1.94 3.93
N MET A 71 11.52 -0.81 4.61
CA MET A 71 12.45 0.32 4.56
C MET A 71 13.87 -0.07 4.99
N SER A 72 14.00 -1.06 5.88
CA SER A 72 15.28 -1.69 6.25
C SER A 72 16.07 -2.26 5.08
N ASP A 73 15.40 -2.77 4.04
CA ASP A 73 16.05 -3.42 2.91
C ASP A 73 16.72 -2.41 1.98
N ILE A 74 16.14 -1.20 1.89
CA ILE A 74 16.65 -0.10 1.08
C ILE A 74 17.82 0.63 1.75
N ILE A 75 17.91 0.60 3.09
CA ILE A 75 19.00 1.28 3.81
C ILE A 75 20.38 0.83 3.35
N ASN A 76 20.52 -0.44 3.01
CA ASN A 76 21.80 -0.99 2.54
C ASN A 76 22.22 -0.45 1.16
N LEU A 77 21.29 0.14 0.39
CA LEU A 77 21.54 0.77 -0.90
C LEU A 77 21.88 2.25 -0.76
N LEU A 78 21.66 2.84 0.42
CA LEU A 78 21.97 4.23 0.70
C LEU A 78 23.43 4.39 1.18
N PRO A 79 24.02 5.58 0.99
CA PRO A 79 25.34 5.90 1.55
C PRO A 79 25.36 5.76 3.08
N GLU A 80 26.52 5.40 3.66
CA GLU A 80 26.66 5.22 5.13
C GLU A 80 26.30 6.49 5.93
N GLU A 81 26.48 7.68 5.35
CA GLU A 81 26.13 8.94 6.00
C GLU A 81 24.63 9.32 5.91
N ALA A 82 23.83 8.52 5.21
CA ALA A 82 22.39 8.73 5.04
C ALA A 82 21.62 8.20 6.26
N GLU A 83 20.85 9.08 6.91
CA GLU A 83 19.94 8.71 7.98
C GLU A 83 18.51 8.66 7.43
N VAL A 84 17.86 7.50 7.51
CA VAL A 84 16.44 7.40 7.13
C VAL A 84 15.60 8.02 8.24
N LEU A 85 14.73 8.97 7.88
CA LEU A 85 13.86 9.66 8.82
C LEU A 85 12.50 8.96 9.02
N GLU A 86 12.27 7.86 8.30
CA GLU A 86 11.08 7.03 8.39
C GLU A 86 11.31 5.75 9.21
N GLU A 87 10.21 5.07 9.53
CA GLU A 87 10.24 3.82 10.29
C GLU A 87 10.77 2.65 9.44
N LEU A 88 11.70 1.88 10.00
CA LEU A 88 12.42 0.82 9.28
C LEU A 88 11.53 -0.37 8.88
N GLU A 89 10.50 -0.64 9.68
CA GLU A 89 9.55 -1.74 9.46
C GLU A 89 8.49 -1.39 8.41
N ARG A 90 8.46 -0.14 7.95
CA ARG A 90 7.45 0.31 6.99
C ARG A 90 7.60 -0.41 5.66
N THR A 91 6.51 -0.99 5.18
CA THR A 91 6.44 -1.61 3.86
C THR A 91 6.52 -0.58 2.74
N ILE A 92 7.38 -0.84 1.75
CA ILE A 92 7.53 0.00 0.57
C ILE A 92 6.73 -0.55 -0.60
N ILE A 93 6.83 -1.86 -0.80
CA ILE A 93 6.14 -2.61 -1.85
C ILE A 93 5.75 -3.97 -1.31
N ALA A 94 4.55 -4.42 -1.65
CA ALA A 94 4.05 -5.77 -1.35
C ALA A 94 3.42 -6.36 -2.60
N ILE A 95 3.52 -7.68 -2.77
CA ILE A 95 2.83 -8.39 -3.85
C ILE A 95 1.57 -9.03 -3.29
N VAL A 96 0.42 -8.49 -3.69
CA VAL A 96 -0.89 -8.94 -3.22
C VAL A 96 -1.42 -10.01 -4.19
N PRO A 97 -2.07 -11.08 -3.71
CA PRO A 97 -2.73 -12.05 -4.59
C PRO A 97 -3.80 -11.38 -5.47
N PRO A 98 -4.08 -11.94 -6.66
CA PRO A 98 -5.19 -11.45 -7.46
C PRO A 98 -6.48 -11.54 -6.67
N ARG A 99 -7.25 -10.45 -6.65
CA ARG A 99 -8.65 -10.53 -6.25
C ARG A 99 -9.37 -11.27 -7.37
N VAL A 100 -9.64 -12.55 -7.16
CA VAL A 100 -10.66 -13.26 -7.93
C VAL A 100 -11.98 -12.65 -7.48
N GLU A 101 -12.51 -11.73 -8.28
CA GLU A 101 -13.91 -11.34 -8.17
C GLU A 101 -14.71 -12.58 -8.58
N THR A 102 -15.07 -13.41 -7.60
CA THR A 102 -16.15 -14.36 -7.80
C THR A 102 -17.41 -13.53 -7.97
N GLU A 103 -17.73 -13.15 -9.20
CA GLU A 103 -19.13 -13.10 -9.61
C GLU A 103 -19.67 -14.51 -9.37
N VAL A 104 -20.23 -14.74 -8.19
CA VAL A 104 -21.11 -15.87 -7.96
C VAL A 104 -22.42 -15.53 -8.66
N THR A 105 -22.42 -15.66 -9.98
CA THR A 105 -23.62 -15.91 -10.76
C THR A 105 -23.84 -17.41 -10.75
N GLU A 106 -24.69 -17.87 -9.82
CA GLU A 106 -25.43 -19.15 -9.86
C GLU A 106 -26.46 -19.05 -8.71
N GLU A 107 -27.69 -18.62 -9.00
CA GLU A 107 -28.81 -19.52 -9.30
C GLU A 107 -29.00 -20.61 -8.22
N ASP A 108 -29.65 -20.23 -7.12
CA ASP A 108 -30.41 -21.19 -6.31
C ASP A 108 -31.91 -20.97 -6.58
N THR A 109 -32.40 -21.62 -7.64
CA THR A 109 -33.82 -21.89 -7.84
C THR A 109 -34.14 -23.24 -7.22
N GLY A 110 -34.97 -23.27 -6.17
CA GLY A 110 -35.54 -24.53 -5.71
C GLY A 110 -36.33 -24.49 -4.40
N LEU A 111 -37.60 -24.05 -4.48
CA LEU A 111 -38.81 -24.69 -3.88
C LEU A 111 -38.60 -25.50 -2.58
N ALA A 112 -39.31 -25.32 -1.47
CA ALA A 112 -40.68 -24.88 -1.24
C ALA A 112 -40.94 -24.87 0.27
N GLU A 113 -41.85 -24.03 0.76
CA GLU A 113 -42.93 -24.48 1.65
C GLU A 113 -44.09 -23.45 1.60
N PRO A 114 -45.36 -23.91 1.48
CA PRO A 114 -46.50 -23.08 1.06
C PRO A 114 -47.20 -22.32 2.20
N GLU A 115 -47.97 -21.31 1.81
CA GLU A 115 -48.91 -20.52 2.63
C GLU A 115 -49.89 -21.36 3.47
N VAL A 116 -50.22 -20.87 4.68
CA VAL A 116 -51.62 -20.83 5.19
C VAL A 116 -51.80 -19.80 6.31
N ILE A 117 -52.35 -18.65 5.94
CA ILE A 117 -53.56 -17.98 6.47
C ILE A 117 -53.97 -18.29 7.94
N GLY A 118 -54.08 -17.21 8.73
CA GLY A 118 -55.24 -17.01 9.60
C GLY A 118 -54.94 -16.66 11.06
N ALA A 119 -55.10 -15.38 11.43
CA ALA A 119 -56.10 -14.93 12.42
C ALA A 119 -55.82 -13.47 12.84
N LYS A 120 -56.89 -12.70 12.77
CA LYS A 120 -57.08 -11.32 13.22
C LYS A 120 -57.42 -11.33 14.73
N ALA A 121 -57.22 -10.18 15.38
CA ALA A 121 -57.78 -9.80 16.70
C ALA A 121 -57.03 -10.43 17.90
N ASP A 122 -56.65 -9.77 18.99
CA ASP A 122 -56.98 -8.49 19.63
C ASP A 122 -55.79 -8.12 20.55
N ASP A 123 -55.52 -6.83 20.77
CA ASP A 123 -55.27 -6.31 22.14
C ASP A 123 -55.36 -4.78 22.12
N ASP A 124 -56.54 -4.32 22.51
CA ASP A 124 -56.90 -2.97 22.93
C ASP A 124 -56.16 -2.62 24.24
N GLY A 125 -55.64 -1.39 24.34
CA GLY A 125 -55.41 -0.72 25.63
C GLY A 125 -54.06 -0.03 25.77
N ASP A 126 -54.02 1.29 25.63
CA ASP A 126 -54.14 2.17 26.81
C ASP A 126 -54.23 3.63 26.35
N ASP A 127 -55.31 4.25 26.80
CA ASP A 127 -55.71 5.64 26.65
C ASP A 127 -55.30 6.33 27.95
N SER A 128 -54.43 7.35 27.89
CA SER A 128 -54.42 8.40 28.93
C SER A 128 -53.56 9.61 28.51
N GLU A 129 -54.29 10.66 28.14
CA GLU A 129 -54.17 12.07 28.57
C GLU A 129 -52.82 12.61 29.08
#